data_AF-A0A3B3CBG3-F1
#
_entry.id   AF-A0A3B3CBG3-F1
#
_cell.length_a   1.000
_cell.length_b   1.000
_cell.length_c   1.000
_cell.angle_alpha   90.00
_cell.angle_beta   90.00
_cell.angle_gamma   90.00
#
_symmetry.space_group_name_H-M   'P 1'
#
loop_
_entity.id
_entity.type
_entity.pdbx_description
1 polymer ?
#
loop_
_entity_poly.entity_id
_entity_poly.type
_entity_poly.pdbx_seq_one_letter_code
_entity_poly.pdbx_strand_id
1 'polypeptide(L)'
;MERSLETLSAIKALGYPGSSCLSVCRCDELPCPLLTWLSAELRTVCPELRDSDNTGDVLLVGELRDLLSNIQSPLAELASDVLDPSILSHVTEFLVSELTAAHINKHKELHPEENPEEESAKEQRVTNYQQSFQGCEDENASDAQINTAEMQAEWVLILHALGLDASSPFEDVQNELKSRLTRMPGGEMTAPLFTSSLTSEQWIQVNQMNQTMLTDYQCRRQMMIKRFQVTLESFAWGDKQKERRAALSSVPPLASLSESSKVSLPLLLATRQDQSMIKPVKAGTSTTVYKMLMGSVPDRGGRPGEIEPPMPMWGERRTQGNRWGKGNRHHHQPQKKKKGKKE
;
A
#
# COMPACT_ATOMS: atom_id res chain seq x y z
N MET A 1 -4.03 -28.82 -8.58
CA MET A 1 -3.67 -27.51 -8.01
C MET A 1 -4.30 -27.38 -6.63
N GLU A 2 -3.50 -27.10 -5.60
CA GLU A 2 -3.99 -26.83 -4.23
C GLU A 2 -4.14 -25.32 -4.04
N ARG A 3 -5.17 -24.89 -3.30
CA ARG A 3 -5.45 -23.47 -3.05
C ARG A 3 -5.05 -23.03 -1.65
N SER A 4 -4.68 -21.76 -1.52
CA SER A 4 -4.30 -21.17 -0.23
C SER A 4 -5.47 -21.15 0.76
N LEU A 5 -5.16 -21.23 2.06
CA LEU A 5 -6.17 -21.19 3.13
C LEU A 5 -6.98 -19.89 3.13
N GLU A 6 -6.38 -18.79 2.69
CA GLU A 6 -7.01 -17.48 2.58
C GLU A 6 -8.06 -17.47 1.46
N THR A 7 -7.68 -17.92 0.27
CA THR A 7 -8.60 -18.05 -0.87
C THR A 7 -9.78 -18.97 -0.54
N LEU A 8 -9.55 -20.05 0.20
CA LEU A 8 -10.61 -20.98 0.64
C LEU A 8 -11.62 -20.31 1.57
N SER A 9 -11.13 -19.47 2.47
CA SER A 9 -11.98 -18.75 3.42
C SER A 9 -12.81 -17.69 2.69
N ALA A 10 -12.21 -16.99 1.74
CA ALA A 10 -12.88 -16.02 0.88
C ALA A 10 -13.96 -16.66 0.00
N ILE A 11 -13.66 -17.78 -0.70
CA ILE A 11 -14.66 -18.49 -1.52
C ILE A 11 -15.87 -18.94 -0.69
N LYS A 12 -15.65 -19.40 0.54
CA LYS A 12 -16.74 -19.76 1.46
C LYS A 12 -17.57 -18.56 1.88
N ALA A 13 -16.93 -17.42 2.16
CA ALA A 13 -17.62 -16.18 2.49
C ALA A 13 -18.47 -15.65 1.32
N LEU A 14 -18.00 -15.86 0.08
CA LEU A 14 -18.73 -15.54 -1.14
C LEU A 14 -19.92 -16.47 -1.42
N GLY A 15 -20.05 -17.58 -0.67
CA GLY A 15 -21.23 -18.45 -0.73
C GLY A 15 -21.22 -19.46 -1.87
N TYR A 16 -20.04 -19.90 -2.35
CA TYR A 16 -19.96 -20.92 -3.40
C TYR A 16 -20.78 -22.18 -3.03
N PRO A 17 -21.80 -22.56 -3.85
CA PRO A 17 -22.71 -23.66 -3.50
C PRO A 17 -22.10 -25.05 -3.73
N GLY A 18 -21.02 -25.14 -4.51
CA GLY A 18 -20.34 -26.40 -4.83
C GLY A 18 -19.28 -26.79 -3.79
N SER A 19 -19.00 -28.09 -3.70
CA SER A 19 -17.79 -28.61 -3.01
C SER A 19 -16.68 -28.99 -3.98
N SER A 20 -16.99 -29.05 -5.28
CA SER A 20 -16.07 -29.41 -6.34
C SER A 20 -15.00 -28.34 -6.53
N CYS A 21 -13.76 -28.81 -6.74
CA CYS A 21 -12.57 -27.98 -6.89
C CYS A 21 -12.23 -27.06 -5.72
N LEU A 22 -12.99 -26.99 -4.62
CA LEU A 22 -12.87 -25.96 -3.57
C LEU A 22 -11.44 -25.89 -2.99
N SER A 23 -10.97 -26.98 -2.35
CA SER A 23 -9.61 -27.08 -1.77
C SER A 23 -8.54 -27.47 -2.78
N VAL A 24 -8.87 -28.40 -3.69
CA VAL A 24 -7.96 -28.93 -4.69
C VAL A 24 -8.70 -29.08 -6.01
N CYS A 25 -8.17 -28.48 -7.07
CA CYS A 25 -8.66 -28.68 -8.44
C CYS A 25 -7.95 -29.87 -9.08
N ARG A 26 -8.74 -30.85 -9.55
CA ARG A 26 -8.31 -32.08 -10.26
C ARG A 26 -9.07 -32.31 -11.58
N CYS A 27 -9.66 -31.26 -12.15
CA CYS A 27 -10.34 -31.37 -13.43
C CYS A 27 -9.32 -31.54 -14.56
N ASP A 28 -9.60 -32.49 -15.45
CA ASP A 28 -8.82 -32.69 -16.68
C ASP A 28 -9.20 -31.65 -17.75
N GLU A 29 -10.43 -31.13 -17.68
CA GLU A 29 -10.94 -30.05 -18.52
C GLU A 29 -11.04 -28.75 -17.69
N LEU A 30 -10.50 -27.66 -18.23
CA LEU A 30 -10.50 -26.33 -17.63
C LEU A 30 -11.15 -25.35 -18.61
N PRO A 31 -11.84 -24.29 -18.15
CA PRO A 31 -12.00 -23.82 -16.77
C PRO A 31 -12.81 -24.76 -15.86
N CYS A 32 -12.41 -24.86 -14.58
CA CYS A 32 -13.09 -25.72 -13.61
C CYS A 32 -14.43 -25.13 -13.12
N PRO A 33 -15.33 -25.95 -12.53
CA PRO A 33 -16.64 -25.50 -12.05
C PRO A 33 -16.63 -24.31 -11.08
N LEU A 34 -15.56 -24.12 -10.31
CA LEU A 34 -15.43 -22.93 -9.47
C LEU A 34 -15.21 -21.67 -10.32
N LEU A 35 -14.33 -21.73 -11.33
CA LEU A 35 -14.07 -20.58 -12.18
C LEU A 35 -15.32 -20.20 -12.98
N THR A 36 -16.05 -21.20 -13.47
CA THR A 36 -17.36 -21.01 -14.10
C THR A 36 -18.31 -20.24 -13.18
N TRP A 37 -18.40 -20.65 -11.92
CA TRP A 37 -19.25 -19.95 -10.94
C TRP A 37 -18.75 -18.54 -10.61
N LEU A 38 -17.46 -18.35 -10.36
CA LEU A 38 -16.87 -17.03 -10.05
C LEU A 38 -17.12 -16.05 -11.20
N SER A 39 -16.90 -16.48 -12.45
CA SER A 39 -17.16 -15.67 -13.63
C SER A 39 -18.64 -15.38 -13.82
N ALA A 40 -19.53 -16.34 -13.52
CA ALA A 40 -20.97 -16.12 -13.59
C ALA A 40 -21.43 -15.08 -12.55
N GLU A 41 -21.02 -15.22 -11.29
CA GLU A 41 -21.37 -14.29 -10.22
C GLU A 41 -20.77 -12.89 -10.45
N LEU A 42 -19.55 -12.79 -10.97
CA LEU A 42 -18.98 -11.49 -11.32
C LEU A 42 -19.84 -10.77 -12.39
N ARG A 43 -20.34 -11.51 -13.38
CA ARG A 43 -21.27 -10.99 -14.40
C ARG A 43 -22.68 -10.71 -13.87
N THR A 44 -23.09 -11.26 -12.73
CA THR A 44 -24.37 -10.90 -12.07
C THR A 44 -24.23 -9.59 -11.31
N VAL A 45 -23.07 -9.34 -10.72
CA VAL A 45 -22.78 -8.13 -9.94
C VAL A 45 -22.43 -6.96 -10.86
N CYS A 46 -21.67 -7.22 -11.94
CA CYS A 46 -21.22 -6.25 -12.93
C CYS A 46 -21.86 -6.54 -14.31
N PRO A 47 -23.03 -5.98 -14.62
CA PRO A 47 -23.75 -6.26 -15.88
C PRO A 47 -23.01 -5.74 -17.13
N GLU A 48 -22.04 -4.83 -16.98
CA GLU A 48 -21.18 -4.31 -18.06
C GLU A 48 -20.27 -5.39 -18.66
N LEU A 49 -20.04 -6.50 -17.94
CA LEU A 49 -19.19 -7.62 -18.36
C LEU A 49 -19.98 -8.74 -19.06
N ARG A 50 -21.25 -8.51 -19.42
CA ARG A 50 -22.07 -9.49 -20.14
C ARG A 50 -21.83 -9.40 -21.64
N ASP A 51 -21.31 -10.48 -22.19
CA ASP A 51 -21.22 -10.68 -23.64
C ASP A 51 -22.61 -11.01 -24.22
N SER A 52 -22.93 -10.53 -25.43
CA SER A 52 -24.25 -10.66 -26.06
C SER A 52 -24.66 -12.09 -26.43
N ASP A 53 -23.71 -13.02 -26.46
CA ASP A 53 -23.88 -14.35 -27.07
C ASP A 53 -23.97 -15.50 -26.04
N ASN A 54 -23.96 -15.16 -24.73
CA ASN A 54 -23.75 -16.15 -23.69
C ASN A 54 -25.04 -16.91 -23.31
N THR A 55 -25.22 -18.11 -23.87
CA THR A 55 -26.40 -18.97 -23.64
C THR A 55 -26.03 -20.31 -22.97
N GLY A 56 -24.75 -20.53 -22.65
CA GLY A 56 -24.24 -21.81 -22.13
C GLY A 56 -23.94 -21.77 -20.63
N ASP A 57 -24.21 -22.89 -19.93
CA ASP A 57 -23.87 -23.09 -18.50
C ASP A 57 -22.36 -23.33 -18.25
N VAL A 58 -21.55 -23.42 -19.31
CA VAL A 58 -20.14 -23.83 -19.24
C VAL A 58 -19.25 -22.72 -19.79
N LEU A 59 -18.34 -22.23 -18.94
CA LEU A 59 -17.34 -21.22 -19.29
C LEU A 59 -16.22 -21.85 -20.11
N LEU A 60 -15.93 -21.29 -21.29
CA LEU A 60 -14.79 -21.72 -22.12
C LEU A 60 -13.51 -20.93 -21.80
N VAL A 61 -12.33 -21.46 -22.16
CA VAL A 61 -11.03 -20.78 -21.94
C VAL A 61 -10.99 -19.43 -22.66
N GLY A 62 -11.54 -19.35 -23.88
CA GLY A 62 -11.65 -18.09 -24.62
C GLY A 62 -12.49 -17.05 -23.90
N GLU A 63 -13.66 -17.44 -23.39
CA GLU A 63 -14.56 -16.55 -22.65
C GLU A 63 -13.96 -16.08 -21.32
N LEU A 64 -13.16 -16.93 -20.67
CA LEU A 64 -12.40 -16.54 -19.48
C LEU A 64 -11.34 -15.48 -19.84
N ARG A 65 -10.68 -15.63 -20.99
CA ARG A 65 -9.68 -14.65 -21.48
C ARG A 65 -10.33 -13.32 -21.82
N ASP A 66 -11.49 -13.34 -22.47
CA ASP A 66 -12.25 -12.15 -22.82
C ASP A 66 -12.74 -11.42 -21.56
N LEU A 67 -13.26 -12.17 -20.58
CA LEU A 67 -13.63 -11.62 -19.27
C LEU A 67 -12.44 -10.97 -18.55
N LEU A 68 -11.29 -11.65 -18.51
CA LEU A 68 -10.09 -11.10 -17.89
C LEU A 68 -9.59 -9.84 -18.61
N SER A 69 -9.72 -9.80 -19.94
CA SER A 69 -9.37 -8.61 -20.75
C SER A 69 -10.31 -7.44 -20.47
N ASN A 70 -11.62 -7.71 -20.36
CA ASN A 70 -12.63 -6.69 -20.05
C ASN A 70 -12.43 -6.07 -18.66
N ILE A 71 -11.90 -6.85 -17.70
CA ILE A 71 -11.54 -6.37 -16.35
C ILE A 71 -10.12 -5.79 -16.32
N GLN A 72 -9.45 -5.64 -17.47
CA GLN A 72 -8.08 -5.14 -17.61
C GLN A 72 -7.05 -5.93 -16.78
N SER A 73 -7.26 -7.24 -16.64
CA SER A 73 -6.37 -8.12 -15.89
C SER A 73 -5.08 -8.40 -16.67
N PRO A 74 -3.90 -8.29 -16.04
CA PRO A 74 -2.63 -8.68 -16.68
C PRO A 74 -2.54 -10.20 -16.94
N LEU A 75 -3.46 -10.99 -16.37
CA LEU A 75 -3.54 -12.43 -16.60
C LEU A 75 -4.18 -12.79 -17.95
N ALA A 76 -4.78 -11.82 -18.65
CA ALA A 76 -5.37 -12.02 -19.98
C ALA A 76 -4.33 -12.48 -21.01
N GLU A 77 -3.11 -11.93 -20.96
CA GLU A 77 -2.02 -12.28 -21.88
C GLU A 77 -1.34 -13.62 -21.52
N LEU A 78 -1.47 -14.04 -20.26
CA LEU A 78 -0.84 -15.26 -19.73
C LEU A 78 -1.72 -16.50 -19.87
N ALA A 79 -3.02 -16.33 -20.13
CA ALA A 79 -3.95 -17.42 -20.37
C ALA A 79 -3.73 -18.00 -21.78
N SER A 80 -2.64 -18.75 -21.99
CA SER A 80 -2.47 -19.65 -23.14
C SER A 80 -3.65 -20.64 -23.22
N ASP A 81 -3.85 -21.30 -24.37
CA ASP A 81 -4.91 -22.31 -24.53
C ASP A 81 -4.77 -23.49 -23.54
N VAL A 82 -3.58 -23.66 -22.95
CA VAL A 82 -3.31 -24.58 -21.85
C VAL A 82 -3.16 -23.80 -20.54
N LEU A 83 -4.15 -23.93 -19.65
CA LEU A 83 -4.14 -23.30 -18.34
C LEU A 83 -3.25 -24.12 -17.38
N ASP A 84 -2.01 -23.66 -17.16
CA ASP A 84 -1.08 -24.27 -16.19
C ASP A 84 -1.61 -24.15 -14.74
N PRO A 85 -1.37 -25.14 -13.85
CA PRO A 85 -1.78 -25.08 -12.45
C PRO A 85 -1.39 -23.81 -11.70
N SER A 86 -0.23 -23.21 -12.01
CA SER A 86 0.19 -21.96 -11.37
C SER A 86 -0.67 -20.78 -11.82
N ILE A 87 -0.92 -20.66 -13.12
CA ILE A 87 -1.73 -19.59 -13.72
C ILE A 87 -3.17 -19.67 -13.21
N LEU A 88 -3.74 -20.88 -13.12
CA LEU A 88 -5.08 -21.09 -12.58
C LEU A 88 -5.22 -20.63 -11.12
N SER A 89 -4.17 -20.77 -10.30
CA SER A 89 -4.22 -20.32 -8.91
C SER A 89 -4.34 -18.79 -8.85
N HIS A 90 -3.50 -18.10 -9.64
CA HIS A 90 -3.52 -16.64 -9.73
C HIS A 90 -4.84 -16.13 -10.33
N VAL A 91 -5.38 -16.78 -11.36
CA VAL A 91 -6.69 -16.43 -11.94
C VAL A 91 -7.81 -16.62 -10.91
N THR A 92 -7.77 -17.70 -10.12
CA THR A 92 -8.78 -17.93 -9.08
C THR A 92 -8.69 -16.85 -7.99
N GLU A 93 -7.49 -16.54 -7.51
CA GLU A 93 -7.27 -15.50 -6.49
C GLU A 93 -7.71 -14.12 -6.98
N PHE A 94 -7.37 -13.78 -8.22
CA PHE A 94 -7.78 -12.54 -8.86
C PHE A 94 -9.31 -12.43 -8.95
N LEU A 95 -10.00 -13.44 -9.50
CA LEU A 95 -11.46 -13.41 -9.62
C LEU A 95 -12.16 -13.35 -8.27
N VAL A 96 -11.63 -14.02 -7.24
CA VAL A 96 -12.16 -13.94 -5.87
C VAL A 96 -12.00 -12.52 -5.33
N SER A 97 -10.84 -11.89 -5.53
CA SER A 97 -10.61 -10.50 -5.13
C SER A 97 -11.58 -9.54 -5.82
N GLU A 98 -11.69 -9.62 -7.15
CA GLU A 98 -12.58 -8.74 -7.93
C GLU A 98 -14.04 -8.91 -7.52
N LEU A 99 -14.49 -10.14 -7.27
CA LEU A 99 -15.85 -10.40 -6.85
C LEU A 99 -16.13 -9.85 -5.44
N THR A 100 -15.19 -10.00 -4.52
CA THR A 100 -15.32 -9.38 -3.19
C THR A 100 -15.38 -7.86 -3.28
N ALA A 101 -14.55 -7.24 -4.11
CA ALA A 101 -14.55 -5.79 -4.31
C ALA A 101 -15.88 -5.32 -4.93
N ALA A 102 -16.39 -6.04 -5.93
CA ALA A 102 -17.66 -5.74 -6.56
C ALA A 102 -18.84 -5.83 -5.57
N HIS A 103 -18.86 -6.83 -4.69
CA HIS A 103 -19.84 -6.93 -3.61
C HIS A 103 -19.76 -5.76 -2.62
N ILE A 104 -18.56 -5.36 -2.22
CA ILE A 104 -18.36 -4.21 -1.32
C ILE A 104 -18.88 -2.93 -1.99
N ASN A 105 -18.56 -2.71 -3.25
CA ASN A 105 -19.01 -1.52 -3.99
C ASN A 105 -20.53 -1.50 -4.15
N LYS A 106 -21.13 -2.63 -4.52
CA LYS A 106 -22.60 -2.76 -4.61
C LYS A 106 -23.30 -2.56 -3.27
N HIS A 107 -22.70 -3.04 -2.17
CA HIS A 107 -23.22 -2.78 -0.83
C HIS A 107 -23.18 -1.28 -0.48
N LYS A 108 -22.08 -0.59 -0.81
CA LYS A 108 -21.94 0.86 -0.61
C LYS A 108 -22.95 1.66 -1.44
N GLU A 109 -23.21 1.26 -2.68
CA GLU A 109 -24.22 1.90 -3.54
C GLU A 109 -25.65 1.74 -3.00
N LEU A 110 -25.97 0.58 -2.42
CA LEU A 110 -27.29 0.30 -1.85
C LEU A 110 -27.49 0.91 -0.45
N HIS A 111 -26.39 1.20 0.26
CA HIS A 111 -26.39 1.76 1.62
C HIS A 111 -25.55 3.04 1.72
N PRO A 112 -25.92 4.13 1.02
CA PRO A 112 -25.17 5.40 1.06
C PRO A 112 -25.24 6.11 2.43
N GLU A 113 -26.25 5.78 3.24
CA GLU A 113 -26.49 6.31 4.60
C GLU A 113 -25.78 5.50 5.69
N GLU A 114 -25.22 4.32 5.37
CA GLU A 114 -24.18 3.67 6.18
C GLU A 114 -22.81 4.23 5.80
N ASN A 115 -22.74 5.53 5.50
CA ASN A 115 -21.52 6.30 5.68
C ASN A 115 -21.31 6.35 7.20
N PRO A 116 -20.38 5.58 7.75
CA PRO A 116 -20.18 5.57 9.17
C PRO A 116 -19.33 6.80 9.46
N GLU A 117 -19.98 7.89 9.84
CA GLU A 117 -19.32 9.01 10.52
C GLU A 117 -18.59 8.56 11.81
N GLU A 118 -18.69 7.28 12.19
CA GLU A 118 -17.96 6.64 13.28
C GLU A 118 -17.33 5.27 12.93
N GLU A 119 -16.87 5.00 11.69
CA GLU A 119 -15.99 3.84 11.45
C GLU A 119 -14.52 4.22 11.64
N SER A 120 -13.89 3.45 12.52
CA SER A 120 -12.58 3.70 13.09
C SER A 120 -11.53 4.08 12.04
N ALA A 121 -10.65 5.00 12.44
CA ALA A 121 -9.49 5.55 11.71
C ALA A 121 -8.44 4.52 11.19
N LYS A 122 -8.79 3.24 11.07
CA LYS A 122 -7.92 2.16 10.61
C LYS A 122 -8.12 1.78 9.14
N GLU A 123 -9.31 1.95 8.55
CA GLU A 123 -9.58 1.54 7.15
C GLU A 123 -9.52 2.68 6.11
N GLN A 124 -9.50 3.95 6.54
CA GLN A 124 -9.29 5.12 5.67
C GLN A 124 -7.88 5.26 5.07
N ARG A 125 -6.99 4.27 5.21
CA ARG A 125 -5.62 4.37 4.65
C ARG A 125 -5.53 4.11 3.16
N VAL A 126 -6.49 3.43 2.54
CA VAL A 126 -6.33 2.97 1.14
C VAL A 126 -7.00 3.90 0.13
N THR A 127 -8.16 4.47 0.43
CA THR A 127 -8.92 5.30 -0.52
C THR A 127 -8.49 6.78 -0.57
N ASN A 128 -7.84 7.30 0.47
CA ASN A 128 -7.31 8.67 0.46
C ASN A 128 -5.93 8.81 -0.22
N TYR A 129 -5.34 7.71 -0.69
CA TYR A 129 -4.02 7.76 -1.33
C TYR A 129 -4.04 8.40 -2.73
N GLN A 130 -5.16 8.31 -3.46
CA GLN A 130 -5.31 8.96 -4.76
C GLN A 130 -5.86 10.39 -4.66
N GLN A 131 -6.73 10.69 -3.69
CA GLN A 131 -7.37 12.01 -3.64
C GLN A 131 -6.56 13.09 -2.89
N SER A 132 -5.55 12.70 -2.11
CA SER A 132 -4.63 13.65 -1.46
C SER A 132 -3.35 13.95 -2.27
N PHE A 133 -3.18 13.33 -3.45
CA PHE A 133 -2.05 13.57 -4.34
C PHE A 133 -2.36 14.56 -5.48
N GLN A 134 -3.56 15.14 -5.51
CA GLN A 134 -3.91 16.24 -6.43
C GLN A 134 -3.51 17.59 -5.81
N GLY A 135 -2.21 17.78 -5.57
CA GLY A 135 -1.65 19.00 -4.99
C GLY A 135 -0.29 19.43 -5.57
N CYS A 136 0.23 18.69 -6.54
CA CYS A 136 1.55 18.94 -7.13
C CYS A 136 1.49 18.91 -8.66
N GLU A 137 0.57 19.65 -9.27
CA GLU A 137 0.58 19.85 -10.74
C GLU A 137 1.32 21.14 -11.15
N ASP A 138 1.73 21.99 -10.21
CA ASP A 138 2.41 23.28 -10.50
C ASP A 138 3.93 23.32 -10.21
N GLU A 139 4.55 22.28 -9.63
CA GLU A 139 5.98 22.33 -9.23
C GLU A 139 6.99 21.92 -10.32
N ASN A 140 6.53 21.29 -11.41
CA ASN A 140 7.44 20.67 -12.40
C ASN A 140 8.31 21.67 -13.18
N ALA A 141 7.80 22.87 -13.48
CA ALA A 141 8.56 23.88 -14.23
C ALA A 141 9.63 24.57 -13.36
N SER A 142 9.33 24.78 -12.08
CA SER A 142 10.24 25.43 -11.14
C SER A 142 11.39 24.50 -10.74
N ASP A 143 11.08 23.22 -10.50
CA ASP A 143 12.08 22.21 -10.15
C ASP A 143 13.02 21.90 -11.31
N ALA A 144 12.51 21.88 -12.55
CA ALA A 144 13.36 21.73 -13.73
C ALA A 144 14.39 22.87 -13.85
N GLN A 145 13.96 24.12 -13.61
CA GLN A 145 14.84 25.29 -13.65
C GLN A 145 15.87 25.25 -12.51
N ILE A 146 15.47 24.87 -11.29
CA ILE A 146 16.36 24.71 -10.13
C ILE A 146 17.43 23.65 -10.41
N ASN A 147 17.01 22.48 -10.91
CA ASN A 147 17.92 21.39 -11.28
C ASN A 147 18.93 21.83 -12.36
N THR A 148 18.52 22.65 -13.33
CA THR A 148 19.46 23.17 -14.34
C THR A 148 20.48 24.14 -13.77
N ALA A 149 20.08 24.99 -12.81
CA ALA A 149 20.97 25.94 -12.16
C ALA A 149 21.98 25.23 -11.24
N GLU A 150 21.53 24.23 -10.47
CA GLU A 150 22.41 23.40 -9.64
C GLU A 150 23.42 22.62 -10.49
N MET A 151 22.97 22.00 -11.59
CA MET A 151 23.85 21.29 -12.52
C MET A 151 24.90 22.24 -13.15
N GLN A 152 24.52 23.47 -13.50
CA GLN A 152 25.47 24.47 -13.98
C GLN A 152 26.48 24.87 -12.91
N ALA A 153 26.05 25.03 -11.65
CA ALA A 153 26.95 25.34 -10.55
C ALA A 153 27.95 24.20 -10.29
N GLU A 154 27.49 22.94 -10.29
CA GLU A 154 28.38 21.78 -10.16
C GLU A 154 29.36 21.67 -11.32
N TRP A 155 28.89 21.92 -12.55
CA TRP A 155 29.76 21.94 -13.72
C TRP A 155 30.86 22.98 -13.61
N VAL A 156 30.53 24.20 -13.18
CA VAL A 156 31.52 25.28 -12.96
C VAL A 156 32.52 24.89 -11.88
N LEU A 157 32.09 24.23 -10.80
CA LEU A 157 33.00 23.73 -9.76
C LEU A 157 33.99 22.69 -10.29
N ILE A 158 33.53 21.78 -11.16
CA ILE A 158 34.38 20.79 -11.81
C ILE A 158 35.42 21.48 -12.71
N LEU A 159 34.99 22.43 -13.55
CA LEU A 159 35.89 23.19 -14.42
C LEU A 159 36.94 23.96 -13.62
N HIS A 160 36.52 24.63 -12.54
CA HIS A 160 37.44 25.33 -11.65
C HIS A 160 38.44 24.39 -10.97
N ALA A 161 38.01 23.20 -10.52
CA ALA A 161 38.90 22.19 -9.95
C ALA A 161 39.92 21.64 -10.96
N LEU A 162 39.53 21.57 -12.24
CA LEU A 162 40.41 21.17 -13.33
C LEU A 162 41.30 22.32 -13.83
N GLY A 163 40.98 23.57 -13.48
CA GLY A 163 41.69 24.77 -13.96
C GLY A 163 41.33 25.11 -15.41
N LEU A 164 40.11 24.76 -15.84
CA LEU A 164 39.58 24.99 -17.17
C LEU A 164 38.59 26.16 -17.17
N ASP A 165 38.47 26.84 -18.31
CA ASP A 165 37.53 27.94 -18.48
C ASP A 165 36.09 27.44 -18.69
N ALA A 166 35.10 28.26 -18.35
CA ALA A 166 33.67 27.97 -18.50
C ALA A 166 33.25 27.68 -19.95
N SER A 167 34.06 28.11 -20.92
CA SER A 167 33.85 27.90 -22.36
C SER A 167 34.48 26.61 -22.92
N SER A 168 35.18 25.83 -22.08
CA SER A 168 35.91 24.64 -22.54
C SER A 168 34.96 23.56 -23.06
N PRO A 169 35.23 22.93 -24.23
CA PRO A 169 34.40 21.87 -24.75
C PRO A 169 34.50 20.62 -23.86
N PHE A 170 33.43 19.83 -23.81
CA PHE A 170 33.34 18.65 -22.95
C PHE A 170 34.47 17.64 -23.17
N GLU A 171 34.95 17.48 -24.40
CA GLU A 171 36.06 16.56 -24.74
C GLU A 171 37.37 16.95 -24.05
N ASP A 172 37.69 18.25 -23.98
CA ASP A 172 38.89 18.75 -23.32
C ASP A 172 38.83 18.49 -21.81
N VAL A 173 37.64 18.72 -21.22
CA VAL A 173 37.37 18.43 -19.82
C VAL A 173 37.53 16.94 -19.52
N GLN A 174 36.99 16.08 -20.39
CA GLN A 174 37.08 14.64 -20.27
C GLN A 174 38.54 14.15 -20.37
N ASN A 175 39.32 14.73 -21.28
CA ASN A 175 40.72 14.38 -21.49
C ASN A 175 41.60 14.81 -20.30
N GLU A 176 41.40 16.01 -19.76
CA GLU A 176 42.10 16.48 -18.56
C GLU A 176 41.75 15.62 -17.34
N LEU A 177 40.47 15.24 -17.18
CA LEU A 177 40.04 14.31 -16.13
C LEU A 177 40.77 12.96 -16.23
N LYS A 178 40.82 12.36 -17.42
CA LYS A 178 41.52 11.10 -17.65
C LYS A 178 43.02 11.23 -17.34
N SER A 179 43.65 12.33 -17.76
CA SER A 179 45.07 12.63 -17.50
C SER A 179 45.37 12.77 -16.00
N ARG A 180 44.50 13.43 -15.22
CA ARG A 180 44.70 13.53 -13.78
C ARG A 180 44.46 12.23 -13.05
N LEU A 181 43.46 11.45 -13.50
CA LEU A 181 43.14 10.15 -12.92
C LEU A 181 44.33 9.18 -13.03
N THR A 182 45.05 9.18 -14.15
CA THR A 182 46.25 8.33 -14.33
C THR A 182 47.45 8.77 -13.50
N ARG A 183 47.50 10.04 -13.08
CA ARG A 183 48.58 10.60 -12.25
C ARG A 183 48.36 10.42 -10.74
N MET A 184 47.16 10.04 -10.30
CA MET A 184 46.85 9.92 -8.88
C MET A 184 47.63 8.77 -8.22
N PRO A 185 48.41 9.04 -7.14
CA PRO A 185 49.11 8.00 -6.41
C PRO A 185 48.14 7.29 -5.45
N GLY A 186 47.69 6.10 -5.85
CA GLY A 186 46.78 5.25 -5.08
C GLY A 186 46.19 4.21 -6.02
N GLY A 187 46.32 2.93 -5.66
CA GLY A 187 46.08 1.78 -6.54
C GLY A 187 44.76 1.79 -7.31
N GLU A 188 44.70 0.94 -8.34
CA GLU A 188 43.57 0.77 -9.27
C GLU A 188 42.23 1.14 -8.64
N MET A 189 41.69 2.26 -9.12
CA MET A 189 40.34 2.70 -8.88
C MET A 189 39.42 1.49 -9.15
N THR A 190 38.77 0.91 -8.12
CA THR A 190 37.70 -0.11 -8.24
C THR A 190 36.83 0.14 -9.46
N ALA A 191 36.56 -0.92 -10.22
CA ALA A 191 35.79 -0.85 -11.45
C ALA A 191 34.41 -0.19 -11.24
N PRO A 192 33.89 0.52 -12.26
CA PRO A 192 32.51 0.99 -12.25
C PRO A 192 31.56 -0.19 -12.09
N LEU A 193 30.46 0.01 -11.37
CA LEU A 193 29.47 -1.04 -11.14
C LEU A 193 28.74 -1.41 -12.45
N PHE A 194 28.61 -0.45 -13.35
CA PHE A 194 27.94 -0.58 -14.63
C PHE A 194 28.88 -0.16 -15.77
N THR A 195 29.10 -1.05 -16.75
CA THR A 195 30.06 -0.84 -17.86
C THR A 195 29.41 -0.84 -19.25
N SER A 196 28.17 -1.29 -19.37
CA SER A 196 27.46 -1.39 -20.65
C SER A 196 26.87 -0.05 -21.10
N SER A 197 26.78 0.16 -22.41
CA SER A 197 26.00 1.26 -22.98
C SER A 197 24.52 0.89 -23.05
N LEU A 198 23.64 1.78 -22.63
CA LEU A 198 22.19 1.61 -22.73
C LEU A 198 21.68 2.15 -24.07
N THR A 199 20.72 1.44 -24.70
CA THR A 199 19.99 1.94 -25.87
C THR A 199 18.95 2.99 -25.47
N SER A 200 18.44 3.75 -26.44
CA SER A 200 17.41 4.76 -26.18
C SER A 200 16.16 4.18 -25.51
N GLU A 201 15.72 2.99 -25.91
CA GLU A 201 14.57 2.31 -25.31
C GLU A 201 14.85 1.89 -23.87
N GLN A 202 16.05 1.36 -23.60
CA GLN A 202 16.46 1.00 -22.25
C GLN A 202 16.57 2.22 -21.33
N TRP A 203 17.04 3.36 -21.85
CA TRP A 203 17.06 4.61 -21.09
C TRP A 203 15.66 5.06 -20.67
N ILE A 204 14.67 4.91 -21.54
CA ILE A 204 13.28 5.22 -21.20
C ILE A 204 12.80 4.32 -20.06
N GLN A 205 13.06 3.01 -20.16
CA GLN A 205 12.68 2.05 -19.11
C GLN A 205 13.37 2.33 -17.77
N VAL A 206 14.68 2.61 -17.78
CA VAL A 206 15.44 2.94 -16.56
C VAL A 206 14.92 4.22 -15.91
N ASN A 207 14.57 5.23 -16.71
CA ASN A 207 13.97 6.46 -16.18
C ASN A 207 12.61 6.20 -15.54
N GLN A 208 11.76 5.36 -16.16
CA GLN A 208 10.48 4.95 -15.58
C GLN A 208 10.68 4.21 -14.24
N MET A 209 11.61 3.25 -14.19
CA MET A 209 11.94 2.54 -12.95
C MET A 209 12.43 3.49 -11.85
N ASN A 210 13.31 4.43 -12.20
CA ASN A 210 13.80 5.42 -11.26
C ASN A 210 12.67 6.31 -10.72
N GLN A 211 11.75 6.75 -11.57
CA GLN A 211 10.57 7.52 -11.15
C GLN A 211 9.70 6.73 -10.17
N THR A 212 9.38 5.46 -10.48
CA THR A 212 8.60 4.60 -9.57
C THR A 212 9.30 4.39 -8.23
N MET A 213 10.62 4.20 -8.23
CA MET A 213 11.39 4.03 -6.99
C MET A 213 11.45 5.33 -6.18
N LEU A 214 11.56 6.48 -6.83
CA LEU A 214 11.56 7.78 -6.16
C LEU A 214 10.21 8.08 -5.50
N THR A 215 9.09 7.80 -6.17
CA THR A 215 7.75 8.02 -5.60
C THR A 215 7.51 7.10 -4.40
N ASP A 216 7.85 5.81 -4.51
CA ASP A 216 7.76 4.84 -3.41
C ASP A 216 8.66 5.24 -2.22
N TYR A 217 9.90 5.68 -2.49
CA TYR A 217 10.80 6.17 -1.44
C TYR A 217 10.28 7.44 -0.74
N GLN A 218 9.75 8.40 -1.51
CA GLN A 218 9.13 9.61 -0.97
C GLN A 218 7.94 9.26 -0.07
N CYS A 219 7.05 8.38 -0.54
CA CYS A 219 5.92 7.85 0.21
C CYS A 219 6.37 7.24 1.55
N ARG A 220 7.33 6.31 1.52
CA ARG A 220 7.86 5.67 2.74
C ARG A 220 8.47 6.68 3.70
N ARG A 221 9.19 7.67 3.19
CA ARG A 221 9.82 8.72 3.99
C ARG A 221 8.78 9.63 4.63
N GLN A 222 7.77 10.07 3.91
CA GLN A 222 6.64 10.82 4.45
C GLN A 222 5.90 10.04 5.53
N MET A 223 5.67 8.74 5.31
CA MET A 223 5.05 7.86 6.30
C MET A 223 5.88 7.77 7.58
N MET A 224 7.21 7.63 7.46
CA MET A 224 8.14 7.64 8.60
C MET A 224 8.13 8.97 9.35
N ILE A 225 8.18 10.10 8.64
CA ILE A 225 8.10 11.44 9.23
C ILE A 225 6.78 11.62 9.97
N LYS A 226 5.66 11.22 9.36
CA LYS A 226 4.34 11.34 9.97
C LYS A 226 4.20 10.45 11.20
N ARG A 227 4.73 9.22 11.16
CA ARG A 227 4.80 8.34 12.33
C ARG A 227 5.61 8.98 13.45
N PHE A 228 6.73 9.61 13.13
CA PHE A 228 7.55 10.30 14.11
C PHE A 228 6.82 11.52 14.70
N GLN A 229 6.14 12.32 13.88
CA GLN A 229 5.29 13.44 14.31
C GLN A 229 4.21 12.98 15.30
N VAL A 230 3.42 11.97 14.92
CA VAL A 230 2.35 11.43 15.78
C VAL A 230 2.92 10.84 17.08
N THR A 231 4.10 10.22 17.01
CA THR A 231 4.79 9.71 18.21
C THR A 231 5.20 10.85 19.14
N LEU A 232 5.75 11.95 18.60
CA LEU A 232 6.08 13.14 19.37
C LEU A 232 4.84 13.77 20.01
N GLU A 233 3.76 13.92 19.24
CA GLU A 233 2.48 14.43 19.72
C GLU A 233 1.89 13.55 20.83
N SER A 234 2.06 12.23 20.75
CA SER A 234 1.61 11.31 21.81
C SER A 234 2.28 11.56 23.16
N PHE A 235 3.52 12.09 23.18
CA PHE A 235 4.17 12.45 24.45
C PHE A 235 3.49 13.65 25.11
N ALA A 236 2.89 14.55 24.33
CA ALA A 236 2.13 15.68 24.85
C ALA A 236 0.75 15.29 25.42
N TRP A 237 0.33 14.02 25.31
CA TRP A 237 -0.95 13.56 25.84
C TRP A 237 -0.87 13.30 27.36
N GLY A 238 -1.88 13.77 28.10
CA GLY A 238 -2.04 13.57 29.55
C GLY A 238 -1.97 14.86 30.40
N ASP A 239 -2.09 14.71 31.72
CA ASP A 239 -2.32 15.83 32.66
C ASP A 239 -1.21 16.89 32.66
N LYS A 240 0.03 16.51 32.28
CA LYS A 240 1.19 17.41 32.18
C LYS A 240 1.46 17.91 30.76
N GLN A 241 0.43 18.03 29.93
CA GLN A 241 0.54 18.42 28.52
C GLN A 241 1.33 19.72 28.30
N LYS A 242 1.14 20.75 29.14
CA LYS A 242 1.79 22.06 28.99
C LYS A 242 3.32 21.99 29.15
N GLU A 243 3.80 21.28 30.18
CA GLU A 243 5.24 21.07 30.42
C GLU A 243 5.87 20.24 29.30
N ARG A 244 5.20 19.16 28.87
CA ARG A 244 5.69 18.28 27.80
C ARG A 244 5.70 18.95 26.43
N ARG A 245 4.72 19.81 26.13
CA ARG A 245 4.71 20.63 24.89
C ARG A 245 5.86 21.62 24.85
N ALA A 246 6.21 22.25 25.98
CA ALA A 246 7.37 23.14 26.06
C ALA A 246 8.69 22.39 25.81
N ALA A 247 8.81 21.16 26.31
CA ALA A 247 9.95 20.30 25.97
C ALA A 247 9.96 19.92 24.48
N LEU A 248 8.81 19.58 23.90
CA LEU A 248 8.69 19.21 22.48
C LEU A 248 8.94 20.39 21.53
N SER A 249 8.69 21.64 21.94
CA SER A 249 9.03 22.81 21.11
C SER A 249 10.54 23.02 20.92
N SER A 250 11.39 22.32 21.69
CA SER A 250 12.84 22.30 21.45
C SER A 250 13.25 21.34 20.32
N VAL A 251 12.35 20.47 19.87
CA VAL A 251 12.63 19.53 18.77
C VAL A 251 12.58 20.29 17.44
N PRO A 252 13.59 20.15 16.56
CA PRO A 252 13.60 20.80 15.26
C PRO A 252 12.37 20.43 14.40
N PRO A 253 11.89 21.34 13.53
CA PRO A 253 10.80 21.05 12.61
C PRO A 253 11.13 19.85 11.71
N LEU A 254 10.28 18.82 11.77
CA LEU A 254 10.44 17.61 10.98
C LEU A 254 10.21 17.83 9.47
N ALA A 255 9.69 19.00 9.07
CA ALA A 255 9.58 19.40 7.67
C ALA A 255 10.94 19.48 6.96
N SER A 256 12.02 19.83 7.70
CA SER A 256 13.39 19.78 7.18
C SER A 256 13.82 18.37 6.74
N LEU A 257 13.23 17.34 7.36
CA LEU A 257 13.45 15.94 6.97
C LEU A 257 12.62 15.53 5.77
N SER A 258 11.89 16.45 5.11
CA SER A 258 11.08 16.18 3.92
C SER A 258 11.80 16.48 2.60
N GLU A 259 13.07 16.95 2.62
CA GLU A 259 13.88 17.22 1.41
C GLU A 259 13.81 16.10 0.37
N SER A 260 13.89 16.42 -0.92
CA SER A 260 13.90 15.43 -2.00
C SER A 260 15.01 14.37 -1.84
N SER A 261 14.85 13.24 -2.54
CA SER A 261 15.87 12.19 -2.54
C SER A 261 17.18 12.75 -3.09
N LYS A 262 18.29 12.57 -2.35
CA LYS A 262 19.64 12.91 -2.80
C LYS A 262 20.21 11.89 -3.79
N VAL A 263 19.49 10.82 -4.06
CA VAL A 263 19.89 9.77 -5.00
C VAL A 263 19.31 10.09 -6.37
N SER A 264 20.19 10.39 -7.34
CA SER A 264 19.84 10.66 -8.73
C SER A 264 20.34 9.53 -9.65
N LEU A 265 19.74 9.40 -10.83
CA LEU A 265 20.15 8.38 -11.81
C LEU A 265 21.63 8.54 -12.25
N PRO A 266 22.16 9.76 -12.52
CA PRO A 266 23.58 9.93 -12.79
C PRO A 266 24.47 9.47 -11.63
N LEU A 267 24.06 9.73 -10.39
CA LEU A 267 24.78 9.27 -9.21
C LEU A 267 24.82 7.73 -9.14
N LEU A 268 23.71 7.06 -9.45
CA LEU A 268 23.63 5.60 -9.53
C LEU A 268 24.57 5.03 -10.59
N LEU A 269 24.64 5.65 -11.77
CA LEU A 269 25.52 5.21 -12.86
C LEU A 269 27.00 5.48 -12.57
N ALA A 270 27.30 6.52 -11.78
CA ALA A 270 28.65 6.79 -11.31
C ALA A 270 29.10 5.86 -10.17
N THR A 271 28.22 4.99 -9.66
CA THR A 271 28.58 4.07 -8.57
C THR A 271 29.62 3.04 -9.00
N ARG A 272 30.45 2.66 -8.04
CA ARG A 272 31.56 1.73 -8.22
C ARG A 272 31.36 0.49 -7.39
N GLN A 273 32.09 -0.57 -7.72
CA GLN A 273 31.87 -1.88 -7.10
C GLN A 273 32.05 -1.89 -5.57
N ASP A 274 32.92 -1.04 -5.02
CA ASP A 274 33.11 -0.89 -3.59
C ASP A 274 31.91 -0.24 -2.87
N GLN A 275 31.08 0.52 -3.59
CA GLN A 275 29.90 1.21 -3.05
C GLN A 275 28.63 0.36 -3.08
N SER A 276 28.60 -0.74 -3.85
CA SER A 276 27.45 -1.65 -3.90
C SER A 276 27.36 -2.58 -2.68
N MET A 277 28.40 -2.62 -1.84
CA MET A 277 28.42 -3.42 -0.63
C MET A 277 27.57 -2.80 0.47
N ILE A 278 26.32 -3.27 0.60
CA ILE A 278 25.47 -2.97 1.75
C ILE A 278 26.08 -3.63 2.99
N LYS A 279 26.81 -2.85 3.79
CA LYS A 279 27.28 -3.32 5.09
C LYS A 279 26.07 -3.50 6.01
N PRO A 280 25.96 -4.62 6.74
CA PRO A 280 24.88 -4.79 7.68
C PRO A 280 24.95 -3.68 8.73
N VAL A 281 23.86 -2.94 8.88
CA VAL A 281 23.71 -1.95 9.95
C VAL A 281 23.56 -2.73 11.25
N LYS A 282 24.68 -3.03 11.90
CA LYS A 282 24.69 -3.63 13.23
C LYS A 282 24.48 -2.52 14.25
N ALA A 283 23.42 -2.61 15.04
CA ALA A 283 23.29 -1.78 16.22
C ALA A 283 24.50 -2.03 17.13
N GLY A 284 25.21 -0.98 17.52
CA GLY A 284 26.32 -1.10 18.48
C GLY A 284 25.84 -1.73 19.80
N THR A 285 26.74 -2.37 20.54
CA THR A 285 26.43 -3.16 21.74
C THR A 285 25.76 -2.37 22.87
N SER A 286 25.82 -1.04 22.87
CA SER A 286 24.88 -0.19 23.62
C SER A 286 24.96 1.25 23.12
N THR A 287 23.82 1.91 22.95
CA THR A 287 23.73 3.36 22.77
C THR A 287 23.29 3.97 24.10
N THR A 288 23.53 5.28 24.28
CA THR A 288 23.02 6.04 25.44
C THR A 288 21.50 5.91 25.57
N VAL A 289 20.78 5.76 24.46
CA VAL A 289 19.34 5.50 24.41
C VAL A 289 18.98 4.16 25.07
N TYR A 290 19.71 3.09 24.76
CA TYR A 290 19.48 1.77 25.38
C TYR A 290 19.83 1.72 26.87
N LYS A 291 20.57 2.71 27.39
CA LYS A 291 20.92 2.83 28.82
C LYS A 291 19.93 3.67 29.61
N MET A 292 18.99 4.37 28.97
CA MET A 292 17.97 5.13 29.70
C MET A 292 16.95 4.18 30.31
N LEU A 293 16.80 4.25 31.64
CA LEU A 293 15.69 3.62 32.34
C LEU A 293 14.41 4.38 31.99
N MET A 294 13.49 3.72 31.27
CA MET A 294 12.15 4.30 31.05
C MET A 294 11.42 4.37 32.40
N GLY A 295 10.97 5.57 32.77
CA GLY A 295 10.16 5.78 33.97
C GLY A 295 8.75 5.19 33.83
N SER A 296 7.88 5.46 34.80
CA SER A 296 6.49 4.99 34.79
C SER A 296 5.76 5.46 33.52
N VAL A 297 5.44 4.52 32.62
CA VAL A 297 4.71 4.77 31.38
C VAL A 297 3.21 4.81 31.73
N PRO A 298 2.50 5.94 31.53
CA PRO A 298 1.06 6.00 31.75
C PRO A 298 0.35 5.00 30.82
N ASP A 299 -0.66 4.29 31.34
CA ASP A 299 -1.44 3.38 30.50
C ASP A 299 -2.19 4.17 29.42
N ARG A 300 -2.07 3.72 28.17
CA ARG A 300 -2.67 4.38 26.99
C ARG A 300 -3.95 3.66 26.53
N GLY A 301 -4.39 2.64 27.26
CA GLY A 301 -5.57 1.86 26.92
C GLY A 301 -5.44 1.10 25.60
N GLY A 302 -6.53 0.45 25.17
CA GLY A 302 -6.56 -0.31 23.93
C GLY A 302 -5.93 -1.71 24.04
N ARG A 303 -5.76 -2.23 25.27
CA ARG A 303 -5.41 -3.63 25.44
C ARG A 303 -6.55 -4.48 24.88
N PRO A 304 -6.27 -5.47 24.02
CA PRO A 304 -7.28 -6.42 23.54
C PRO A 304 -7.90 -7.14 24.74
N GLY A 305 -9.06 -6.67 25.21
CA GLY A 305 -9.74 -7.14 26.42
C GLY A 305 -10.28 -6.06 27.37
N GLU A 306 -9.83 -4.81 27.26
CA GLU A 306 -10.34 -3.69 28.10
C GLU A 306 -11.55 -2.97 27.50
N ILE A 307 -11.78 -3.13 26.18
CA ILE A 307 -12.94 -2.57 25.49
C ILE A 307 -14.02 -3.65 25.50
N GLU A 308 -14.97 -3.51 26.43
CA GLU A 308 -16.17 -4.35 26.44
C GLU A 308 -17.00 -4.00 25.18
N PRO A 309 -17.28 -4.97 24.29
CA PRO A 309 -18.06 -4.70 23.11
C PRO A 309 -19.44 -4.20 23.51
N PRO A 310 -19.97 -3.14 22.86
CA PRO A 310 -21.30 -2.64 23.19
C PRO A 310 -22.31 -3.77 23.04
N MET A 311 -23.08 -4.04 24.10
CA MET A 311 -24.09 -5.10 24.06
C MET A 311 -25.06 -4.85 22.90
N PRO A 312 -25.31 -5.85 22.02
CA PRO A 312 -26.28 -5.69 20.96
C PRO A 312 -27.68 -5.47 21.57
N MET A 313 -28.41 -4.50 21.05
CA MET A 313 -29.79 -4.26 21.44
C MET A 313 -30.67 -5.38 20.88
N TRP A 314 -31.29 -6.17 21.75
CA TRP A 314 -32.26 -7.18 21.35
C TRP A 314 -33.60 -6.49 21.03
N GLY A 315 -33.90 -6.30 19.74
CA GLY A 315 -35.22 -5.88 19.29
C GLY A 315 -36.22 -7.04 19.36
N GLU A 316 -37.46 -6.78 19.80
CA GLU A 316 -38.54 -7.77 19.76
C GLU A 316 -38.77 -8.23 18.31
N ARG A 317 -38.75 -9.56 18.10
CA ARG A 317 -39.10 -10.19 16.82
C ARG A 317 -40.51 -9.74 16.46
N ARG A 318 -40.66 -8.94 15.40
CA ARG A 318 -41.98 -8.56 14.85
C ARG A 318 -42.71 -9.84 14.45
N THR A 319 -43.60 -10.33 15.30
CA THR A 319 -44.50 -11.44 14.97
C THR A 319 -45.58 -10.91 14.05
N GLN A 320 -45.34 -10.97 12.74
CA GLN A 320 -46.41 -10.88 11.76
C GLN A 320 -47.10 -12.25 11.71
N GLY A 321 -48.17 -12.39 12.50
CA GLY A 321 -48.95 -13.61 12.58
C GLY A 321 -50.35 -13.32 13.09
N ASN A 322 -51.30 -13.17 12.17
CA ASN A 322 -52.72 -13.06 12.47
C ASN A 322 -53.24 -14.33 13.16
N ARG A 323 -54.20 -14.12 14.07
CA ARG A 323 -55.43 -14.91 14.29
C ARG A 323 -55.58 -15.67 15.63
N TRP A 324 -56.30 -15.00 16.54
CA TRP A 324 -57.37 -15.50 17.44
C TRP A 324 -56.99 -16.41 18.62
N GLY A 325 -57.37 -15.99 19.84
CA GLY A 325 -57.40 -16.87 21.02
C GLY A 325 -57.59 -16.16 22.36
N LYS A 326 -58.85 -16.01 22.78
CA LYS A 326 -59.34 -15.66 24.13
C LYS A 326 -58.51 -16.26 25.28
N GLY A 327 -58.30 -15.49 26.37
CA GLY A 327 -58.09 -16.08 27.70
C GLY A 327 -57.47 -15.15 28.76
N ASN A 328 -58.30 -14.60 29.64
CA ASN A 328 -57.94 -13.92 30.89
C ASN A 328 -56.85 -14.64 31.71
N ARG A 329 -55.98 -13.87 32.39
CA ARG A 329 -56.03 -13.72 33.86
C ARG A 329 -54.93 -12.80 34.40
N HIS A 330 -55.37 -11.94 35.30
CA HIS A 330 -54.61 -11.06 36.18
C HIS A 330 -53.50 -11.78 36.97
N HIS A 331 -52.38 -11.11 37.19
CA HIS A 331 -51.79 -11.02 38.53
C HIS A 331 -50.96 -9.74 38.73
N HIS A 332 -51.25 -9.11 39.88
CA HIS A 332 -50.69 -7.88 40.42
C HIS A 332 -49.31 -8.08 41.09
N GLN A 333 -48.44 -7.08 40.89
CA GLN A 333 -47.53 -6.41 41.85
C GLN A 333 -46.29 -7.15 42.44
N PRO A 334 -45.31 -6.42 43.07
CA PRO A 334 -45.07 -4.96 43.12
C PRO A 334 -43.60 -4.52 42.88
N GLN A 335 -43.46 -3.21 42.65
CA GLN A 335 -42.20 -2.43 42.63
C GLN A 335 -41.42 -2.49 43.96
N LYS A 336 -40.09 -2.66 43.88
CA LYS A 336 -39.16 -2.35 44.98
C LYS A 336 -38.68 -0.90 44.90
N LYS A 337 -38.93 -0.17 45.99
CA LYS A 337 -38.55 1.23 46.25
C LYS A 337 -37.02 1.45 46.21
N LYS A 338 -36.60 2.49 45.49
CA LYS A 338 -35.34 3.22 45.72
C LYS A 338 -35.33 3.77 47.15
N LYS A 339 -34.29 3.45 47.92
CA LYS A 339 -33.96 4.16 49.16
C LYS A 339 -32.63 4.88 48.92
N GLY A 340 -32.69 6.20 48.81
CA GLY A 340 -31.52 7.04 48.78
C GLY A 340 -30.81 7.05 50.14
N LYS A 341 -29.51 7.31 50.11
CA LYS A 341 -28.77 7.85 51.24
C LYS A 341 -27.77 8.87 50.70
N LYS A 342 -28.10 10.15 50.90
CA LYS A 342 -27.13 11.23 51.06
C LYS A 342 -26.74 11.23 52.53
N GLU A 343 -25.45 11.10 52.79
CA GLU A 343 -24.58 12.02 53.56
C GLU A 343 -23.23 11.34 53.75
#